data_AF-A0A818TQW9-F1
#
_entry.id   AF-A0A818TQW9-F1
#
_cell.length_a   1.000
_cell.length_b   1.000
_cell.length_c   1.000
_cell.angle_alpha   90.00
_cell.angle_beta   90.00
_cell.angle_gamma   90.00
#
_symmetry.space_group_name_H-M   'P 1'
#
loop_
_entity.id
_entity.type
_entity.pdbx_description
1 polymer ?
#
loop_
_entity_poly.entity_id
_entity_poly.type
_entity_poly.pdbx_seq_one_letter_code
_entity_poly.pdbx_strand_id
1 'polypeptide(L)'
;MHVRIHIFKYKIEECIKLIYLLAHLLLIIGSGIVALPIILGVFGILRRRWRFLMIALALLSLYMALLSGACASGFAYFDQLKVNLQNDYTTYPTNPVWDSVRSTYGCVTNCVPTLDEAMHASKQRIGIISAVFLLVPLLTSITIIFHMRRDILYFK
;
A
#
# COMPACT_ATOMS: atom_id res chain seq x y z
N MET A 1 7.34 36.81 -21.95
CA MET A 1 7.48 36.00 -20.70
C MET A 1 6.38 34.95 -20.49
N HIS A 2 5.33 34.86 -21.33
CA HIS A 2 4.22 33.90 -21.15
C HIS A 2 4.49 32.44 -21.59
N VAL A 3 5.51 32.18 -22.43
CA VAL A 3 5.73 30.84 -23.03
C VAL A 3 6.36 29.83 -22.06
N ARG A 4 7.12 30.28 -21.05
CA ARG A 4 7.79 29.37 -20.10
C ARG A 4 6.83 28.74 -19.07
N ILE A 5 5.65 29.33 -18.84
CA ILE A 5 4.68 28.84 -17.85
C ILE A 5 3.90 27.62 -18.38
N HIS A 6 3.64 27.56 -19.69
CA HIS A 6 2.93 26.42 -20.29
C HIS A 6 3.72 25.10 -20.23
N ILE A 7 5.06 25.16 -20.29
CA ILE A 7 5.93 23.97 -20.24
C ILE A 7 5.95 23.35 -18.84
N PHE A 8 5.87 24.16 -17.77
CA PHE A 8 5.82 23.65 -16.40
C PHE A 8 4.48 22.98 -16.06
N LYS A 9 3.36 23.55 -16.54
CA LYS A 9 2.03 22.97 -16.33
C LYS A 9 1.91 21.58 -16.97
N TYR A 10 2.49 21.40 -18.16
CA TYR A 10 2.43 20.13 -18.90
C TYR A 10 3.20 19.00 -18.20
N LYS A 11 4.36 19.30 -17.60
CA LYS A 11 5.16 18.30 -16.88
C LYS A 11 4.49 17.80 -15.59
N ILE A 12 3.73 18.65 -14.91
CA ILE A 12 3.04 18.27 -13.67
C ILE A 12 1.86 17.33 -13.97
N GLU A 13 1.10 17.60 -15.04
CA GLU A 13 -0.02 16.74 -15.44
C GLU A 13 0.44 15.33 -15.85
N GLU A 14 1.57 15.22 -16.55
CA GLU A 14 2.17 13.93 -16.89
C GLU A 14 2.70 13.18 -15.65
N CYS A 15 3.30 13.88 -14.69
CA CYS A 15 3.72 13.28 -13.42
C CYS A 15 2.55 12.74 -12.59
N ILE A 16 1.43 13.47 -12.52
CA ILE A 16 0.22 13.02 -11.81
C ILE A 16 -0.36 11.77 -12.47
N LYS A 17 -0.45 11.75 -13.82
CA LYS A 17 -0.86 10.56 -14.57
C LYS A 17 0.08 9.39 -14.31
N LEU A 18 1.38 9.62 -14.22
CA LEU A 18 2.37 8.58 -13.91
C LEU A 18 2.23 8.03 -12.49
N ILE A 19 2.03 8.88 -11.48
CA ILE A 19 1.80 8.43 -10.09
C ILE A 19 0.49 7.66 -9.99
N TYR A 20 -0.58 8.13 -10.65
CA TYR A 20 -1.88 7.45 -10.66
C TYR A 20 -1.79 6.08 -11.35
N LEU A 21 -1.06 6.02 -12.47
CA LEU A 21 -0.76 4.79 -13.19
C LEU A 21 0.07 3.83 -12.32
N LEU A 22 1.11 4.33 -11.64
CA LEU A 22 1.92 3.55 -10.71
C LEU A 22 1.10 3.04 -9.53
N ALA A 23 0.23 3.87 -8.95
CA ALA A 23 -0.66 3.46 -7.86
C ALA A 23 -1.65 2.38 -8.31
N HIS A 24 -2.23 2.51 -9.51
CA HIS A 24 -3.10 1.47 -10.10
C HIS A 24 -2.33 0.19 -10.42
N LEU A 25 -1.12 0.30 -10.98
CA LEU A 25 -0.27 -0.86 -11.23
C LEU A 25 0.11 -1.55 -9.93
N LEU A 26 0.45 -0.81 -8.87
CA LEU A 26 0.72 -1.36 -7.54
C LEU A 26 -0.51 -2.02 -6.92
N LEU A 27 -1.72 -1.48 -7.14
CA LEU A 27 -2.97 -2.10 -6.71
C LEU A 27 -3.26 -3.40 -7.47
N ILE A 28 -3.09 -3.41 -8.79
CA ILE A 28 -3.29 -4.60 -9.63
C ILE A 28 -2.26 -5.68 -9.28
N ILE A 29 -0.97 -5.31 -9.23
CA ILE A 29 0.12 -6.21 -8.84
C ILE A 29 -0.11 -6.72 -7.42
N GLY A 30 -0.49 -5.84 -6.48
CA GLY A 30 -0.83 -6.22 -5.11
C GLY A 30 -1.96 -7.24 -5.07
N SER A 31 -3.05 -7.01 -5.82
CA SER A 31 -4.17 -7.96 -5.89
C SER A 31 -3.76 -9.32 -6.47
N GLY A 32 -2.90 -9.35 -7.50
CA GLY A 32 -2.39 -10.58 -8.09
C GLY A 32 -1.43 -11.33 -7.17
N ILE A 33 -0.55 -10.60 -6.48
CA ILE A 33 0.38 -11.15 -5.49
C ILE A 33 -0.37 -11.73 -4.29
N VAL A 34 -1.52 -11.18 -3.91
CA VAL A 34 -2.35 -11.75 -2.83
C VAL A 34 -3.16 -12.96 -3.33
N ALA A 35 -3.72 -12.90 -4.54
CA ALA A 35 -4.54 -13.99 -5.09
C ALA A 35 -3.74 -15.27 -5.36
N LEU A 36 -2.51 -15.16 -5.86
CA LEU A 36 -1.70 -16.32 -6.27
C LEU A 36 -1.34 -17.27 -5.10
N PRO A 37 -0.83 -16.81 -3.94
CA PRO A 37 -0.62 -17.65 -2.76
C PRO A 37 -1.89 -18.31 -2.24
N ILE A 38 -3.05 -17.62 -2.33
CA ILE A 38 -4.34 -18.19 -1.93
C ILE A 38 -4.71 -19.35 -2.84
N ILE A 39 -4.62 -19.16 -4.16
CA ILE A 39 -4.90 -20.22 -5.15
C ILE A 39 -3.95 -21.41 -4.96
N LEU A 40 -2.66 -21.15 -4.81
CA LEU A 40 -1.65 -22.20 -4.57
C LEU A 40 -1.87 -22.91 -3.24
N GLY A 41 -2.30 -22.19 -2.20
CA GLY A 41 -2.67 -22.73 -0.90
C GLY A 41 -3.85 -23.68 -0.99
N VAL A 42 -4.96 -23.22 -1.59
CA VAL A 42 -6.17 -24.03 -1.80
C VAL A 42 -5.86 -25.27 -2.65
N PHE A 43 -5.16 -25.09 -3.77
CA PHE A 43 -4.78 -26.21 -4.65
C PHE A 43 -3.83 -27.19 -3.97
N GLY A 44 -2.86 -26.68 -3.20
CA GLY A 44 -1.92 -27.48 -2.42
C GLY A 44 -2.62 -28.36 -1.38
N ILE A 45 -3.61 -27.81 -0.66
CA ILE A 45 -4.45 -28.54 0.29
C ILE A 45 -5.27 -29.62 -0.42
N LEU A 46 -6.03 -29.25 -1.46
CA LEU A 46 -6.93 -30.17 -2.18
C LEU A 46 -6.18 -31.34 -2.82
N ARG A 47 -5.00 -31.08 -3.39
CA ARG A 47 -4.19 -32.10 -4.08
C ARG A 47 -3.18 -32.80 -3.15
N ARG A 48 -3.10 -32.42 -1.87
CA ARG A 48 -2.07 -32.87 -0.91
C ARG A 48 -0.64 -32.76 -1.49
N ARG A 49 -0.38 -31.68 -2.23
CA ARG A 49 0.90 -31.45 -2.93
C ARG A 49 1.70 -30.39 -2.18
N TRP A 50 2.57 -30.87 -1.28
CA TRP A 50 3.48 -30.09 -0.42
C TRP A 50 4.25 -28.99 -1.14
N ARG A 51 4.67 -29.24 -2.39
CA ARG A 51 5.42 -28.27 -3.20
C ARG A 51 4.65 -26.96 -3.41
N PHE A 52 3.34 -27.01 -3.68
CA PHE A 52 2.54 -25.80 -3.89
C PHE A 52 2.36 -25.01 -2.59
N LEU A 53 2.24 -25.70 -1.44
CA LEU A 53 2.17 -25.06 -0.13
C LEU A 53 3.48 -24.33 0.21
N MET A 54 4.64 -24.94 -0.08
CA MET A 54 5.94 -24.29 0.12
C MET A 54 6.12 -23.05 -0.77
N ILE A 55 5.68 -23.12 -2.03
CA ILE A 55 5.72 -21.96 -2.94
C ILE A 55 4.78 -20.85 -2.45
N ALA A 56 3.56 -21.20 -2.02
CA ALA A 56 2.62 -20.23 -1.46
C ALA A 56 3.22 -19.51 -0.23
N LEU A 57 3.86 -20.26 0.68
CA LEU A 57 4.52 -19.72 1.86
C LEU A 57 5.70 -18.81 1.52
N ALA A 58 6.50 -19.17 0.52
CA ALA A 58 7.63 -18.36 0.05
C ALA A 58 7.15 -17.03 -0.54
N LEU A 59 6.12 -17.05 -1.39
CA LEU A 59 5.52 -15.84 -1.96
C LEU A 59 4.91 -14.94 -0.89
N LEU A 60 4.23 -15.53 0.09
CA LEU A 60 3.66 -14.80 1.23
C LEU A 60 4.76 -14.11 2.05
N SER A 61 5.85 -14.81 2.34
CA SER A 61 7.01 -14.26 3.06
C SER A 61 7.65 -13.09 2.33
N LEU A 62 7.83 -13.22 1.01
CA LEU A 62 8.37 -12.14 0.17
C LEU A 62 7.45 -10.91 0.17
N TYR A 63 6.13 -11.13 0.03
CA TYR A 63 5.14 -10.05 0.10
C TYR A 63 5.21 -9.29 1.43
N MET A 64 5.34 -10.02 2.54
CA MET A 64 5.46 -9.42 3.88
C MET A 64 6.73 -8.59 4.03
N ALA A 65 7.85 -9.04 3.47
CA ALA A 65 9.09 -8.28 3.47
C ALA A 65 8.96 -6.96 2.69
N LEU A 66 8.35 -7.01 1.50
CA LEU A 66 8.10 -5.83 0.67
C LEU A 66 7.15 -4.85 1.36
N LEU A 67 6.05 -5.35 1.94
CA LEU A 67 5.07 -4.53 2.67
C LEU A 67 5.71 -3.87 3.89
N SER A 68 6.54 -4.60 4.63
CA SER A 68 7.27 -4.06 5.78
C SER A 68 8.25 -2.97 5.37
N GLY A 69 8.98 -3.15 4.26
CA GLY A 69 9.87 -2.14 3.70
C GLY A 69 9.15 -0.88 3.21
N ALA A 70 8.02 -1.06 2.52
CA ALA A 70 7.16 0.05 2.07
C ALA A 70 6.57 0.83 3.27
N CYS A 71 6.14 0.10 4.32
CA CYS A 71 5.64 0.70 5.55
C CYS A 71 6.75 1.47 6.26
N ALA A 72 7.93 0.86 6.47
CA ALA A 72 9.06 1.49 7.13
C ALA A 72 9.52 2.77 6.42
N SER A 73 9.63 2.74 5.08
CA SER A 73 9.95 3.92 4.29
C SER A 73 8.83 4.98 4.36
N GLY A 74 7.56 4.58 4.26
CA GLY A 74 6.42 5.50 4.42
C GLY A 74 6.42 6.22 5.77
N PHE A 75 6.78 5.51 6.84
CA PHE A 75 6.94 6.10 8.18
C PHE A 75 8.18 6.99 8.28
N ALA A 76 9.32 6.59 7.71
CA ALA A 76 10.56 7.36 7.76
C ALA A 76 10.45 8.71 7.04
N TYR A 77 9.71 8.76 5.93
CA TYR A 77 9.52 9.97 5.12
C TYR A 77 8.18 10.68 5.38
N PHE A 78 7.42 10.28 6.40
CA PHE A 78 6.08 10.82 6.66
C PHE A 78 6.10 12.34 6.91
N ASP A 79 7.01 12.80 7.78
CA ASP A 79 7.12 14.22 8.13
C ASP A 79 7.62 15.06 6.95
N GLN A 80 8.52 14.50 6.14
CA GLN A 80 8.99 15.15 4.91
C GLN A 80 7.88 15.23 3.86
N LEU A 81 7.07 14.18 3.71
CA LEU A 81 5.90 14.18 2.83
C LEU A 81 4.88 15.23 3.26
N LYS A 82 4.63 15.38 4.57
CA LYS A 82 3.78 16.43 5.13
C LYS A 82 4.28 17.82 4.72
N VAL A 83 5.56 18.12 4.96
CA VAL A 83 6.16 19.42 4.59
C VAL A 83 6.06 19.68 3.09
N ASN A 84 6.34 18.68 2.26
CA ASN A 84 6.24 18.80 0.81
C ASN A 84 4.82 19.05 0.33
N LEU A 85 3.81 18.37 0.90
CA LEU A 85 2.40 18.60 0.59
C LEU A 85 1.94 20.00 0.98
N GLN A 86 2.38 20.49 2.15
CA GLN A 86 2.06 21.84 2.60
C GLN A 86 2.69 22.90 1.68
N ASN A 87 3.95 22.73 1.29
CA ASN A 87 4.63 23.61 0.35
C ASN A 87 3.99 23.59 -1.04
N ASP A 88 3.55 22.42 -1.51
CA ASP A 88 2.87 22.30 -2.80
C ASP A 88 1.48 22.98 -2.77
N TYR A 89 0.72 22.83 -1.68
CA TYR A 89 -0.57 23.51 -1.49
C TYR A 89 -0.42 25.03 -1.47
N THR A 90 0.58 25.56 -0.73
CA THR A 90 0.80 27.01 -0.64
C THR A 90 1.30 27.59 -1.95
N THR A 91 2.10 26.84 -2.70
CA THR A 91 2.64 27.29 -4.01
C THR A 91 1.57 27.22 -5.11
N TYR A 92 0.71 26.19 -5.10
CA TYR A 92 -0.26 25.93 -6.15
C TYR A 92 -1.68 25.70 -5.61
N PRO A 93 -2.30 26.68 -4.94
CA PRO A 93 -3.58 26.49 -4.25
C PRO A 93 -4.75 26.16 -5.19
N THR A 94 -4.64 26.54 -6.46
CA THR A 94 -5.66 26.30 -7.51
C THR A 94 -5.41 25.03 -8.34
N ASN A 95 -4.47 24.18 -7.94
CA ASN A 95 -4.27 22.88 -8.61
C ASN A 95 -5.52 22.00 -8.42
N PRO A 96 -6.10 21.41 -9.50
CA PRO A 96 -7.31 20.60 -9.42
C PRO A 96 -7.19 19.38 -8.48
N VAL A 97 -5.97 18.90 -8.21
CA VAL A 97 -5.76 17.86 -7.18
C VAL A 97 -6.26 18.34 -5.81
N TRP A 98 -6.08 19.61 -5.49
CA TRP A 98 -6.54 20.20 -4.23
C TRP A 98 -8.05 20.40 -4.17
N ASP A 99 -8.78 20.36 -5.30
CA ASP A 99 -10.25 20.36 -5.28
C ASP A 99 -10.77 19.02 -4.76
N SER A 100 -10.16 17.91 -5.20
CA SER A 100 -10.46 16.57 -4.67
C SER A 100 -10.12 16.47 -3.18
N VAL A 101 -8.99 17.02 -2.76
CA VAL A 101 -8.59 17.07 -1.35
C VAL A 101 -9.59 17.93 -0.55
N ARG A 102 -9.96 19.12 -1.04
CA ARG A 102 -10.97 19.99 -0.43
C ARG A 102 -12.32 19.29 -0.26
N SER A 103 -12.77 18.60 -1.31
CA SER A 103 -14.01 17.83 -1.26
C SER A 103 -13.93 16.64 -0.31
N THR A 104 -12.78 15.96 -0.23
CA THR A 104 -12.61 14.77 0.62
C THR A 104 -12.55 15.16 2.10
N TYR A 105 -11.86 16.24 2.43
CA TYR A 105 -11.63 16.68 3.81
C TYR A 105 -12.56 17.82 4.27
N GLY A 106 -13.44 18.32 3.39
CA GLY A 106 -14.43 19.35 3.73
C GLY A 106 -13.84 20.73 4.06
N CYS A 107 -12.66 21.07 3.54
CA CYS A 107 -12.01 22.35 3.79
C CYS A 107 -12.32 23.38 2.67
N VAL A 108 -12.54 24.65 3.04
CA VAL A 108 -13.05 25.69 2.11
C VAL A 108 -11.96 26.68 1.67
N THR A 109 -11.18 27.24 2.61
CA THR A 109 -10.21 28.32 2.32
C THR A 109 -8.76 27.96 2.65
N ASN A 110 -8.52 27.28 3.78
CA ASN A 110 -7.19 26.79 4.16
C ASN A 110 -7.27 25.34 4.62
N CYS A 111 -6.83 24.41 3.78
CA CYS A 111 -6.81 22.98 4.10
C CYS A 111 -5.63 22.54 4.94
N VAL A 112 -4.58 23.36 5.09
CA VAL A 112 -3.36 22.98 5.81
C VAL A 112 -3.61 22.43 7.22
N PRO A 113 -4.38 23.10 8.10
CA PRO A 113 -4.63 22.59 9.45
C PRO A 113 -5.46 21.30 9.46
N THR A 114 -6.51 21.21 8.63
CA THR A 114 -7.34 20.01 8.50
C THR A 114 -6.54 18.83 7.96
N LEU A 115 -5.67 19.07 6.98
CA LEU A 115 -4.78 18.07 6.41
C LEU A 115 -3.77 17.60 7.46
N ASP A 116 -3.24 18.50 8.29
CA ASP A 116 -2.31 18.15 9.35
C ASP A 116 -2.98 17.25 10.40
N GLU A 117 -4.15 17.65 10.89
CA GLU A 117 -4.92 16.85 11.84
C GLU A 117 -5.28 15.47 11.25
N ALA A 118 -5.73 15.45 9.99
CA ALA A 118 -6.03 14.21 9.27
C ALA A 118 -4.79 13.33 9.10
N MET A 119 -3.63 13.89 8.77
CA MET A 119 -2.37 13.16 8.66
C MET A 119 -1.94 12.59 10.01
N HIS A 120 -2.04 13.37 11.09
CA HIS A 120 -1.74 12.90 12.44
C HIS A 120 -2.64 11.75 12.88
N ALA A 121 -3.96 11.89 12.69
CA ALA A 121 -4.93 10.84 12.98
C ALA A 121 -4.71 9.59 12.10
N SER A 122 -4.34 9.80 10.83
CA SER A 122 -4.09 8.73 9.87
C SER A 122 -2.81 7.96 10.20
N LYS A 123 -1.77 8.60 10.74
CA LYS A 123 -0.52 7.92 11.13
C LYS A 123 -0.77 6.74 12.09
N GLN A 124 -1.61 6.96 13.10
CA GLN A 124 -1.98 5.90 14.05
C GLN A 124 -2.85 4.82 13.38
N ARG A 125 -3.85 5.22 12.58
CA ARG A 125 -4.73 4.28 11.87
C ARG A 125 -3.97 3.41 10.86
N ILE A 126 -3.06 4.00 10.09
CA ILE A 126 -2.18 3.29 9.15
C ILE A 126 -1.31 2.29 9.90
N GLY A 127 -0.74 2.67 11.06
CA GLY A 127 0.01 1.75 11.91
C GLY A 127 -0.81 0.52 12.33
N ILE A 128 -2.04 0.73 12.78
CA ILE A 128 -2.96 -0.35 13.18
C ILE A 128 -3.33 -1.24 11.99
N ILE A 129 -3.75 -0.64 10.87
CA ILE A 129 -4.13 -1.38 9.66
C ILE A 129 -2.94 -2.22 9.19
N SER A 130 -1.74 -1.63 9.10
CA SER A 130 -0.52 -2.36 8.73
C SER A 130 -0.23 -3.52 9.68
N ALA A 131 -0.38 -3.34 10.99
CA ALA A 131 -0.20 -4.43 11.95
C ALA A 131 -1.21 -5.57 11.76
N VAL A 132 -2.48 -5.26 11.50
CA VAL A 132 -3.52 -6.26 11.20
C VAL A 132 -3.19 -7.01 9.90
N PHE A 133 -2.76 -6.30 8.86
CA PHE A 133 -2.32 -6.89 7.60
C PHE A 133 -1.08 -7.77 7.74
N LEU A 134 -0.22 -7.53 8.75
CA LEU A 134 0.92 -8.40 9.07
C LEU A 134 0.52 -9.61 9.92
N LEU A 135 -0.52 -9.51 10.75
CA LEU A 135 -0.98 -10.63 11.58
C LEU A 135 -1.69 -11.71 10.76
N VAL A 136 -2.51 -11.34 9.76
CA VAL A 136 -3.28 -12.31 8.97
C VAL A 136 -2.39 -13.34 8.24
N PRO A 137 -1.33 -12.94 7.51
CA PRO A 137 -0.43 -13.88 6.84
C PRO A 137 0.42 -14.69 7.82
N LEU A 138 0.76 -14.13 8.99
CA LEU A 138 1.47 -14.86 10.05
C LEU A 138 0.61 -16.00 10.60
N LEU A 139 -0.64 -15.72 10.95
CA LEU A 139 -1.60 -16.74 11.39
C LEU A 139 -1.82 -17.79 10.30
N THR A 140 -1.98 -17.37 9.05
CA THR A 140 -2.13 -18.28 7.90
C THR A 140 -0.91 -19.21 7.78
N SER A 141 0.30 -18.68 7.94
CA SER A 141 1.55 -19.45 7.92
C SER A 141 1.58 -20.50 9.04
N ILE A 142 1.21 -20.11 10.27
CA ILE A 142 1.13 -21.03 11.42
C ILE A 142 0.10 -22.14 11.17
N THR A 143 -1.08 -21.80 10.64
CA THR A 143 -2.12 -22.78 10.29
C THR A 143 -1.62 -23.77 9.25
N ILE A 144 -0.95 -23.31 8.19
CA ILE A 144 -0.35 -24.18 7.17
C ILE A 144 0.65 -25.14 7.83
N ILE A 145 1.58 -24.64 8.66
CA ILE A 145 2.58 -25.46 9.36
C ILE A 145 1.92 -26.52 10.26
N PHE A 146 0.84 -26.16 10.97
CA PHE A 146 0.12 -27.11 11.81
C PHE A 146 -0.58 -28.21 11.01
N HIS A 147 -1.16 -27.87 9.86
CA HIS A 147 -1.67 -28.87 8.91
C HIS A 147 -0.57 -29.76 8.38
N MET A 148 0.59 -29.18 8.03
CA MET A 148 1.76 -29.90 7.58
C MET A 148 2.25 -30.96 8.59
N ARG A 149 2.31 -30.62 9.88
CA ARG A 149 2.71 -31.58 10.92
C ARG A 149 1.76 -32.76 11.07
N ARG A 150 0.45 -32.52 10.97
CA ARG A 150 -0.56 -33.58 11.15
C ARG A 150 -0.50 -34.64 10.04
N ASP A 151 -0.33 -34.23 8.80
CA ASP A 151 -0.26 -35.18 7.68
C ASP A 151 1.03 -36.04 7.73
N ILE A 152 2.14 -35.51 8.26
CA ILE A 152 3.39 -36.29 8.47
C ILE A 152 3.18 -37.41 9.51
N LEU A 153 2.40 -37.14 10.56
CA LEU A 153 2.12 -38.13 11.61
C LEU A 153 1.15 -39.22 11.16
N TYR A 154 0.21 -38.93 10.24
CA TYR A 154 -0.73 -39.92 9.71
C TYR A 154 -0.13 -40.87 8.66
N PHE A 155 1.00 -40.52 8.06
CA PHE A 155 1.70 -41.34 7.06
C PHE A 155 2.75 -42.27 7.67
N LYS A 156 2.99 -42.19 8.99
CA LYS A 156 3.81 -43.13 9.76
C LYS A 156 2.92 -44.14 10.46
#